data_AF-A0AAD5Y8I9-F1
#
_entry.id   AF-A0AAD5Y8I9-F1
#
_cell.length_a   1.000
_cell.length_b   1.000
_cell.length_c   1.000
_cell.angle_alpha   90.00
_cell.angle_beta   90.00
_cell.angle_gamma   90.00
#
_symmetry.space_group_name_H-M   'P 1'
#
loop_
_entity.id
_entity.type
_entity.pdbx_description
1 polymer ?
#
loop_
_entity_poly.entity_id
_entity_poly.type
_entity_poly.pdbx_seq_one_letter_code
_entity_poly.pdbx_strand_id
1 'polypeptide(L)'
;MLLSLLLPLASAEISKRHNSRNPNQHKSHSTYKHSSIQDSYNLQYTQNGVFDSIPQEIRPTEDTLLAKTFAVGTQNYKCIASRWELESVDANLSKDRHTLENVQVSYYFLPTKDPDGGQPTWMYLNDYSTFTGKPVAKSVVDPNSIPWVLISRTSGSTSGVMSKVSSVLRVHTQGGNPPASGCQEGQSSRVGFTAEYWFFTK
;
A
#
# COMPACT_ATOMS: atom_id res chain seq x y z
N MET A 1 -62.02 -9.20 5.15
CA MET A 1 -62.40 -7.85 5.65
C MET A 1 -61.18 -6.97 5.58
N LEU A 2 -61.13 -6.08 4.59
CA LEU A 2 -60.14 -5.00 4.50
C LEU A 2 -60.46 -3.94 5.56
N LEU A 3 -59.44 -3.34 6.19
CA LEU A 3 -59.59 -2.05 6.84
C LEU A 3 -58.38 -1.16 6.49
N SER A 4 -58.63 -0.22 5.60
CA SER A 4 -57.79 0.93 5.28
C SER A 4 -57.98 2.00 6.34
N LEU A 5 -56.93 2.69 6.77
CA LEU A 5 -57.05 4.00 7.43
C LEU A 5 -55.84 4.89 7.10
N LEU A 6 -56.17 6.09 6.64
CA LEU A 6 -55.35 7.17 6.10
C LEU A 6 -55.08 8.24 7.18
N LEU A 7 -53.89 8.88 7.07
CA LEU A 7 -53.54 10.30 7.35
C LEU A 7 -53.54 10.79 8.82
N PRO A 8 -52.93 11.97 9.17
CA PRO A 8 -52.18 12.94 8.33
C PRO A 8 -50.81 13.41 8.88
N LEU A 9 -50.08 14.14 8.01
CA LEU A 9 -48.97 15.04 8.32
C LEU A 9 -49.41 16.20 9.23
N ALA A 10 -48.53 16.63 10.15
CA ALA A 10 -48.63 17.92 10.82
C ALA A 10 -47.30 18.68 10.70
N SER A 11 -47.36 19.86 10.09
CA SER A 11 -46.34 20.91 10.09
C SER A 11 -46.44 21.75 11.37
N ALA A 12 -45.33 22.27 11.90
CA ALA A 12 -45.35 23.44 12.78
C ALA A 12 -44.02 24.23 12.71
N GLU A 13 -44.15 25.53 12.51
CA GLU A 13 -43.10 26.55 12.36
C GLU A 13 -42.53 27.07 13.70
N ILE A 14 -41.24 27.43 13.65
CA ILE A 14 -40.56 28.63 14.16
C ILE A 14 -40.98 29.24 15.52
N SER A 15 -40.02 29.34 16.44
CA SER A 15 -39.95 30.48 17.36
C SER A 15 -38.50 30.90 17.64
N LYS A 16 -38.17 32.15 17.28
CA LYS A 16 -36.93 32.85 17.62
C LYS A 16 -36.97 33.26 19.10
N ARG A 17 -35.91 32.96 19.86
CA ARG A 17 -35.56 33.72 21.07
C ARG A 17 -34.13 34.23 20.98
N HIS A 18 -34.02 35.55 20.86
CA HIS A 18 -32.89 36.34 21.32
C HIS A 18 -32.85 36.28 22.85
N ASN A 19 -31.68 36.11 23.49
CA ASN A 19 -31.11 37.16 24.36
C ASN A 19 -29.71 36.78 24.90
N SER A 20 -28.88 37.82 24.97
CA SER A 20 -27.78 38.09 25.90
C SER A 20 -26.38 37.51 25.62
N ARG A 21 -25.52 38.43 25.13
CA ARG A 21 -24.06 38.34 25.07
C ARG A 21 -23.47 38.43 26.48
N ASN A 22 -22.57 37.51 26.82
CA ASN A 22 -21.63 37.66 27.93
C ASN A 22 -20.25 38.08 27.35
N PRO A 23 -19.72 39.28 27.66
CA PRO A 23 -18.43 39.72 27.17
C PRO A 23 -17.35 39.34 28.18
N ASN A 24 -16.70 38.18 27.99
CA ASN A 24 -15.31 37.88 28.41
C ASN A 24 -15.01 36.39 28.27
N GLN A 25 -14.65 35.95 27.07
CA GLN A 25 -13.87 34.73 26.84
C GLN A 25 -12.82 35.05 25.76
N HIS A 26 -11.72 35.67 26.19
CA HIS A 26 -10.47 35.63 25.43
C HIS A 26 -10.00 34.16 25.42
N LYS A 27 -10.21 33.44 24.31
CA LYS A 27 -9.47 32.22 23.99
C LYS A 27 -8.97 32.30 22.56
N SER A 28 -7.69 32.00 22.44
CA SER A 28 -6.81 32.10 21.28
C SER A 28 -7.45 31.72 19.95
N HIS A 29 -7.42 32.64 18.99
CA HIS A 29 -7.51 32.31 17.57
C HIS A 29 -6.25 31.52 17.18
N SER A 30 -6.34 30.19 17.21
CA SER A 30 -5.45 29.36 16.40
C SER A 30 -5.94 29.49 14.97
N THR A 31 -5.33 30.39 14.21
CA THR A 31 -5.47 30.44 12.76
C THR A 31 -4.92 29.13 12.19
N TYR A 32 -5.83 28.18 11.94
CA TYR A 32 -5.54 27.00 11.14
C TYR A 32 -5.23 27.51 9.73
N LYS A 33 -3.94 27.65 9.41
CA LYS A 33 -3.51 27.87 8.03
C LYS A 33 -4.00 26.67 7.24
N HIS A 34 -4.94 26.91 6.32
CA HIS A 34 -5.30 26.01 5.25
C HIS A 34 -4.05 25.85 4.38
N SER A 35 -3.16 24.91 4.70
CA SER A 35 -2.04 24.58 3.81
C SER A 35 -2.65 23.93 2.58
N SER A 36 -2.63 24.66 1.48
CA SER A 36 -3.09 24.17 0.19
C SER A 36 -2.22 22.99 -0.25
N ILE A 37 -2.82 22.10 -1.03
CA ILE A 37 -2.27 20.84 -1.56
C ILE A 37 -0.95 21.03 -2.38
N GLN A 38 -0.48 22.27 -2.57
CA GLN A 38 0.79 22.56 -3.22
C GLN A 38 2.02 22.50 -2.30
N ASP A 39 1.87 22.68 -0.98
CA ASP A 39 3.02 22.66 -0.06
C ASP A 39 3.62 21.25 0.12
N SER A 40 2.90 20.20 -0.29
CA SER A 40 3.38 18.81 -0.28
C SER A 40 4.17 18.39 -1.53
N TYR A 41 4.27 19.25 -2.54
CA TYR A 41 5.01 18.96 -3.77
C TYR A 41 6.42 19.59 -3.84
N ASN A 42 6.79 20.37 -2.82
CA ASN A 42 8.10 21.05 -2.74
C ASN A 42 8.97 20.56 -1.57
N LEU A 43 8.90 19.27 -1.24
CA LEU A 43 10.08 18.60 -0.68
C LEU A 43 10.97 18.21 -1.85
N GLN A 44 11.82 19.15 -2.25
CA GLN A 44 13.14 18.85 -2.79
C GLN A 44 13.89 18.02 -1.75
N TYR A 45 13.53 16.74 -1.61
CA TYR A 45 14.47 15.73 -1.19
C TYR A 45 15.53 15.72 -2.28
N THR A 46 16.64 16.41 -2.04
CA THR A 46 17.88 16.01 -2.68
C THR A 46 18.03 14.52 -2.42
N GLN A 47 18.25 13.73 -3.47
CA GLN A 47 18.40 12.27 -3.46
C GLN A 47 19.54 11.77 -2.54
N ASN A 48 20.19 12.66 -1.79
CA ASN A 48 21.27 12.39 -0.88
C ASN A 48 20.71 11.77 0.41
N GLY A 49 20.98 10.49 0.64
CA GLY A 49 20.67 9.80 1.90
C GLY A 49 19.57 8.74 1.83
N VAL A 50 18.68 8.79 0.82
CA VAL A 50 17.55 7.84 0.73
C VAL A 50 18.03 6.41 0.54
N PHE A 51 19.15 6.22 -0.15
CA PHE A 51 19.70 4.92 -0.51
C PHE A 51 20.91 4.49 0.32
N ASP A 52 21.29 5.25 1.35
CA ASP A 52 22.51 4.96 2.12
C ASP A 52 22.45 3.60 2.81
N SER A 53 21.26 3.20 3.27
CA SER A 53 21.00 1.88 3.85
C SER A 53 20.63 0.80 2.83
N ILE A 54 20.53 1.15 1.55
CA ILE A 54 20.10 0.22 0.49
C ILE A 54 21.34 -0.36 -0.20
N PRO A 55 21.49 -1.69 -0.30
CA PRO A 55 22.58 -2.33 -1.04
C PRO A 55 22.63 -1.86 -2.50
N GLN A 56 23.84 -1.57 -3.00
CA GLN A 56 24.05 -0.94 -4.30
C GLN A 56 23.42 -1.75 -5.45
N GLU A 57 23.46 -3.07 -5.35
CA GLU A 57 22.95 -4.01 -6.36
C GLU A 57 21.44 -3.97 -6.54
N ILE A 58 20.67 -3.39 -5.60
CA ILE A 58 19.21 -3.23 -5.70
C ILE A 58 18.77 -1.77 -5.77
N ARG A 59 19.69 -0.81 -5.91
CA ARG A 59 19.32 0.60 -6.06
C ARG A 59 18.72 0.82 -7.46
N PRO A 60 17.57 1.50 -7.58
CA PRO A 60 17.12 2.00 -8.87
C PRO A 60 18.13 3.03 -9.40
N THR A 61 18.47 2.95 -10.69
CA THR A 61 19.55 3.77 -11.28
C THR A 61 19.05 5.02 -11.99
N GLU A 62 17.82 5.03 -12.49
CA GLU A 62 17.28 6.09 -13.35
C GLU A 62 15.90 6.60 -12.90
N ASP A 63 15.43 6.19 -11.71
CA ASP A 63 14.06 6.45 -11.30
C ASP A 63 13.97 7.40 -10.09
N THR A 64 12.97 8.28 -10.11
CA THR A 64 12.62 9.20 -9.03
C THR A 64 11.61 8.57 -8.07
N LEU A 65 11.84 8.72 -6.75
CA LEU A 65 10.93 8.21 -5.72
C LEU A 65 9.57 8.93 -5.81
N LEU A 66 8.51 8.17 -6.04
CA LEU A 66 7.13 8.65 -6.12
C LEU A 66 6.38 8.52 -4.79
N ALA A 67 6.52 7.38 -4.13
CA ALA A 67 5.81 7.09 -2.88
C ALA A 67 6.51 6.00 -2.05
N LYS A 68 6.26 6.02 -0.74
CA LYS A 68 6.56 4.91 0.17
C LYS A 68 5.29 4.42 0.81
N THR A 69 5.18 3.11 0.98
CA THR A 69 4.06 2.45 1.64
C THR A 69 4.57 1.33 2.53
N PHE A 70 3.76 0.92 3.49
CA PHE A 70 4.05 -0.18 4.40
C PHE A 70 3.09 -1.33 4.17
N ALA A 71 3.63 -2.52 3.95
CA ALA A 71 2.87 -3.74 3.72
C ALA A 71 2.73 -4.56 4.99
N VAL A 72 1.54 -5.11 5.18
CA VAL A 72 1.28 -6.24 6.08
C VAL A 72 0.55 -7.30 5.28
N GLY A 73 1.02 -8.54 5.34
CA GLY A 73 0.42 -9.64 4.58
C GLY A 73 1.06 -11.00 4.85
N THR A 74 0.79 -11.95 3.97
CA THR A 74 1.35 -13.30 4.01
C THR A 74 2.00 -13.69 2.70
N GLN A 75 3.14 -14.37 2.78
CA GLN A 75 3.64 -15.22 1.71
C GLN A 75 2.97 -16.58 1.85
N ASN A 76 2.38 -17.08 0.77
CA ASN A 76 1.62 -18.32 0.79
C ASN A 76 2.40 -19.39 0.05
N TYR A 77 2.89 -20.37 0.79
CA TYR A 77 3.70 -21.47 0.30
C TYR A 77 2.87 -22.73 0.11
N LYS A 78 3.24 -23.51 -0.90
CA LYS A 78 2.75 -24.85 -1.13
C LYS A 78 3.92 -25.82 -1.22
N CYS A 79 3.76 -26.98 -0.60
CA CYS A 79 4.74 -28.03 -0.69
C CYS A 79 4.62 -28.76 -2.02
N ILE A 80 5.67 -28.72 -2.83
CA ILE A 80 5.79 -29.40 -4.11
C ILE A 80 7.11 -30.16 -4.12
N ALA A 81 7.06 -31.47 -4.40
CA ALA A 81 8.21 -32.36 -4.32
C ALA A 81 8.96 -32.25 -2.98
N SER A 82 8.20 -32.20 -1.87
CA SER A 82 8.74 -32.03 -0.50
C SER A 82 9.56 -30.74 -0.29
N ARG A 83 9.32 -29.69 -1.08
CA ARG A 83 9.93 -28.37 -0.94
C ARG A 83 8.87 -27.29 -0.89
N TRP A 84 9.06 -26.30 -0.02
CA TRP A 84 8.21 -25.12 0.02
C TRP A 84 8.45 -24.27 -1.23
N GLU A 85 7.45 -24.17 -2.08
CA GLU A 85 7.41 -23.27 -3.23
C GLU A 85 6.48 -22.10 -2.94
N LEU A 86 6.88 -20.90 -3.32
CA LEU A 86 6.03 -19.72 -3.18
C LEU A 86 4.92 -19.76 -4.24
N GLU A 87 3.67 -19.86 -3.80
CA GLU A 87 2.51 -19.99 -4.69
C GLU A 87 1.81 -18.64 -4.90
N SER A 88 1.58 -17.89 -3.82
CA SER A 88 0.90 -16.60 -3.88
C SER A 88 1.32 -15.65 -2.75
N VAL A 89 0.81 -14.43 -2.82
CA VAL A 89 0.94 -13.43 -1.78
C VAL A 89 -0.42 -12.77 -1.56
N ASP A 90 -0.66 -12.33 -0.33
CA ASP A 90 -1.84 -11.57 0.02
C ASP A 90 -1.39 -10.48 1.01
N ALA A 91 -1.30 -9.24 0.54
CA ALA A 91 -0.88 -8.13 1.37
C ALA A 91 -1.62 -6.84 1.02
N ASN A 92 -1.79 -6.02 2.05
CA ASN A 92 -2.33 -4.68 1.95
C ASN A 92 -1.26 -3.66 2.32
N LEU A 93 -1.17 -2.60 1.54
CA LEU A 93 -0.18 -1.55 1.67
C LEU A 93 -0.87 -0.25 2.09
N SER A 94 -0.46 0.30 3.22
CA SER A 94 -0.92 1.58 3.76
C SER A 94 0.15 2.66 3.61
N LYS A 95 -0.26 3.94 3.59
CA LYS A 95 0.69 5.06 3.59
C LYS A 95 1.42 5.19 4.93
N ASP A 96 0.75 4.85 6.02
CA ASP A 96 1.27 4.93 7.38
C ASP A 96 1.55 3.54 7.93
N ARG A 97 2.75 3.35 8.48
CA ARG A 97 3.19 2.12 9.14
C ARG A 97 2.46 1.83 10.46
N HIS A 98 1.77 2.82 11.03
CA HIS A 98 1.10 2.73 12.33
C HIS A 98 -0.40 2.45 12.24
N THR A 99 -1.03 2.70 11.09
CA THR A 99 -2.47 2.51 10.92
C THR A 99 -2.77 1.66 9.67
N LEU A 100 -3.45 0.53 9.87
CA LEU A 100 -4.02 -0.27 8.77
C LEU A 100 -5.33 0.34 8.25
N GLU A 101 -5.78 1.47 8.79
CA GLU A 101 -7.04 2.13 8.42
C GLU A 101 -6.99 2.80 7.04
N ASN A 102 -5.79 2.98 6.47
CA ASN A 102 -5.57 3.68 5.20
C ASN A 102 -4.90 2.78 4.17
N VAL A 103 -5.41 1.56 3.97
CA VAL A 103 -4.97 0.69 2.87
C VAL A 103 -5.28 1.39 1.54
N GLN A 104 -4.23 1.55 0.73
CA GLN A 104 -4.31 2.25 -0.56
C GLN A 104 -3.97 1.34 -1.73
N VAL A 105 -3.19 0.28 -1.48
CA VAL A 105 -2.70 -0.61 -2.52
C VAL A 105 -2.90 -2.06 -2.08
N SER A 106 -3.52 -2.86 -2.95
CA SER A 106 -3.51 -4.32 -2.83
C SER A 106 -2.30 -4.88 -3.56
N TYR A 107 -1.64 -5.86 -2.96
CA TYR A 107 -0.51 -6.58 -3.54
C TYR A 107 -0.81 -8.08 -3.62
N TYR A 108 -0.76 -8.62 -4.84
CA TYR A 108 -1.10 -10.00 -5.16
C TYR A 108 -0.25 -10.51 -6.34
N PHE A 109 -0.35 -11.81 -6.63
CA PHE A 109 0.29 -12.41 -7.82
C PHE A 109 -0.75 -12.66 -8.90
N LEU A 110 -0.41 -12.35 -10.16
CA LEU A 110 -1.19 -12.83 -11.29
C LEU A 110 -1.24 -14.37 -11.27
N PRO A 111 -2.37 -14.99 -11.67
CA PRO A 111 -2.49 -16.45 -11.76
C PRO A 111 -1.44 -17.08 -12.68
N THR A 112 -1.06 -16.36 -13.74
CA THR A 112 0.00 -16.70 -14.67
C THR A 112 0.93 -15.52 -14.84
N LYS A 113 2.22 -15.77 -15.08
CA LYS A 113 3.15 -14.70 -15.45
C LYS A 113 2.67 -14.01 -16.73
N ASP A 114 2.90 -12.70 -16.82
CA ASP A 114 2.71 -11.96 -18.06
C ASP A 114 3.78 -12.35 -19.11
N PRO A 115 3.67 -11.91 -20.38
CA PRO A 115 4.60 -12.29 -21.44
C PRO A 115 6.08 -12.00 -21.17
N ASP A 116 6.39 -11.01 -20.32
CA ASP A 116 7.77 -10.63 -19.97
C ASP A 116 8.25 -11.31 -18.66
N GLY A 117 7.40 -12.16 -18.08
CA GLY A 117 7.68 -12.95 -16.89
C GLY A 117 7.37 -12.22 -15.58
N GLY A 118 6.64 -11.09 -15.63
CA GLY A 118 6.14 -10.40 -14.45
C GLY A 118 4.95 -11.11 -13.82
N GLN A 119 4.82 -10.99 -12.51
CA GLN A 119 3.78 -11.70 -11.74
C GLN A 119 3.34 -10.96 -10.48
N PRO A 120 4.23 -10.41 -9.64
CA PRO A 120 3.82 -9.51 -8.58
C PRO A 120 3.10 -8.29 -9.16
N THR A 121 1.90 -8.02 -8.64
CA THR A 121 1.01 -6.96 -9.11
C THR A 121 0.52 -6.11 -7.94
N TRP A 122 0.55 -4.80 -8.16
CA TRP A 122 0.05 -3.79 -7.24
C TRP A 122 -1.12 -3.08 -7.90
N MET A 123 -2.23 -2.97 -7.17
CA MET A 123 -3.43 -2.27 -7.61
C MET A 123 -3.73 -1.13 -6.65
N TYR A 124 -3.76 0.11 -7.18
CA TYR A 124 -4.18 1.25 -6.39
C TYR A 124 -5.70 1.25 -6.26
N LEU A 125 -6.20 1.23 -5.03
CA LEU A 125 -7.62 0.96 -4.75
C LEU A 125 -8.56 2.12 -5.14
N ASN A 126 -8.03 3.34 -5.27
CA ASN A 126 -8.86 4.51 -5.58
C ASN A 126 -9.20 4.65 -7.07
N ASP A 127 -8.33 4.20 -7.98
CA ASP A 127 -8.54 4.28 -9.43
C ASP A 127 -8.40 2.93 -10.16
N TYR A 128 -8.15 1.85 -9.42
CA TYR A 128 -7.95 0.48 -9.91
C TYR A 128 -6.83 0.33 -10.94
N SER A 129 -5.94 1.32 -11.07
CA SER A 129 -4.77 1.20 -11.92
C SER A 129 -3.83 0.14 -11.35
N THR A 130 -3.17 -0.60 -12.24
CA THR A 130 -2.29 -1.71 -11.90
C THR A 130 -0.87 -1.50 -12.41
N PHE A 131 0.08 -2.04 -11.66
CA PHE A 131 1.47 -2.23 -12.05
C PHE A 131 1.80 -3.70 -11.82
N THR A 132 2.30 -4.38 -12.85
CA THR A 132 2.87 -5.73 -12.73
C THR A 132 4.35 -5.64 -13.05
N GLY A 133 5.16 -6.39 -12.31
CA GLY A 133 6.59 -6.38 -12.54
C GLY A 133 7.28 -7.71 -12.33
N LYS A 134 8.57 -7.71 -12.61
CA LYS A 134 9.48 -8.85 -12.47
C LYS A 134 10.67 -8.47 -11.57
N PRO A 135 11.03 -9.30 -10.58
CA PRO A 135 12.27 -9.13 -9.83
C PRO A 135 13.47 -9.10 -10.77
N VAL A 136 14.30 -8.04 -10.67
CA VAL A 136 15.51 -7.87 -11.50
C VAL A 136 16.80 -7.90 -10.68
N ALA A 137 16.72 -7.58 -9.40
CA ALA A 137 17.83 -7.71 -8.46
C ALA A 137 17.31 -8.02 -7.05
N LYS A 138 18.14 -8.66 -6.22
CA LYS A 138 17.80 -8.99 -4.83
C LYS A 138 19.02 -8.90 -3.92
N SER A 139 18.79 -8.62 -2.64
CA SER A 139 19.80 -8.66 -1.60
C SER A 139 19.23 -9.29 -0.32
N VAL A 140 20.03 -10.12 0.34
CA VAL A 140 19.67 -10.77 1.61
C VAL A 140 20.30 -9.97 2.75
N VAL A 141 19.51 -9.14 3.41
CA VAL A 141 19.96 -8.29 4.53
C VAL A 141 19.73 -8.97 5.88
N ASP A 142 18.61 -9.67 6.04
CA ASP A 142 18.31 -10.53 7.20
C ASP A 142 17.96 -11.94 6.69
N PRO A 143 18.72 -12.99 7.06
CA PRO A 143 18.46 -14.36 6.62
C PRO A 143 17.12 -14.92 7.13
N ASN A 144 16.51 -14.32 8.16
CA ASN A 144 15.22 -14.76 8.70
C ASN A 144 14.01 -14.12 8.00
N SER A 145 14.25 -13.23 7.04
CA SER A 145 13.22 -12.49 6.32
C SER A 145 13.34 -12.66 4.81
N ILE A 146 12.24 -12.46 4.09
CA ILE A 146 12.27 -12.48 2.62
C ILE A 146 13.25 -11.43 2.08
N PRO A 147 13.93 -11.67 0.95
CA PRO A 147 14.92 -10.73 0.44
C PRO A 147 14.34 -9.35 0.11
N TRP A 148 15.20 -8.35 0.21
CA TRP A 148 14.95 -7.06 -0.43
C TRP A 148 15.11 -7.23 -1.93
N VAL A 149 14.24 -6.60 -2.72
CA VAL A 149 14.12 -6.87 -4.16
C VAL A 149 13.81 -5.58 -4.89
N LEU A 150 14.51 -5.36 -6.00
CA LEU A 150 14.11 -4.40 -7.02
C LEU A 150 13.24 -5.12 -8.06
N ILE A 151 12.05 -4.58 -8.32
CA ILE A 151 11.08 -5.10 -9.27
C ILE A 151 10.91 -4.07 -10.39
N SER A 152 11.13 -4.47 -11.63
CA SER A 152 10.93 -3.62 -12.83
C SER A 152 9.55 -3.85 -13.42
N ARG A 153 8.91 -2.79 -13.96
CA ARG A 153 7.65 -2.90 -14.71
C ARG A 153 7.79 -3.88 -15.87
N THR A 154 6.75 -4.67 -16.09
CA THR A 154 6.55 -5.49 -17.29
C THR A 154 5.22 -5.15 -17.96
N SER A 155 4.15 -5.04 -17.17
CA SER A 155 2.81 -4.72 -17.67
C SER A 155 1.99 -3.93 -16.64
N GLY A 156 0.72 -3.66 -16.97
CA GLY A 156 -0.21 -2.95 -16.09
C GLY A 156 -1.05 -1.92 -16.85
N SER A 157 -1.78 -1.09 -16.11
CA SER A 157 -2.64 -0.06 -16.68
C SER A 157 -1.85 1.00 -17.46
N THR A 158 -2.44 1.51 -18.54
CA THR A 158 -1.89 2.61 -19.34
C THR A 158 -2.26 4.00 -18.81
N SER A 159 -3.22 4.07 -17.88
CA SER A 159 -3.66 5.29 -17.19
C SER A 159 -3.81 5.06 -15.68
N GLY A 160 -3.96 6.15 -14.92
CA GLY A 160 -4.07 6.15 -13.47
C GLY A 160 -2.73 6.27 -12.74
N VAL A 161 -2.76 6.15 -11.41
CA VAL A 161 -1.57 6.34 -10.55
C VAL A 161 -0.49 5.29 -10.84
N MET A 162 -0.88 4.02 -10.95
CA MET A 162 0.07 2.93 -11.18
C MET A 162 0.65 2.90 -12.60
N SER A 163 0.09 3.63 -13.57
CA SER A 163 0.69 3.71 -14.91
C SER A 163 1.99 4.52 -14.93
N LYS A 164 2.21 5.36 -13.92
CA LYS A 164 3.45 6.15 -13.73
C LYS A 164 4.59 5.35 -13.11
N VAL A 165 4.27 4.21 -12.48
CA VAL A 165 5.26 3.40 -11.78
C VAL A 165 6.09 2.61 -12.80
N SER A 166 7.41 2.78 -12.71
CA SER A 166 8.42 2.14 -13.55
C SER A 166 9.16 1.02 -12.82
N SER A 167 9.36 1.16 -11.52
CA SER A 167 9.96 0.15 -10.66
C SER A 167 9.44 0.26 -9.22
N VAL A 168 9.61 -0.82 -8.46
CA VAL A 168 9.28 -0.90 -7.05
C VAL A 168 10.44 -1.55 -6.31
N LEU A 169 10.88 -0.92 -5.23
CA LEU A 169 11.87 -1.48 -4.31
C LEU A 169 11.17 -1.97 -3.04
N ARG A 170 11.29 -3.26 -2.75
CA ARG A 170 10.85 -3.86 -1.48
C ARG A 170 12.02 -3.93 -0.52
N VAL A 171 11.92 -3.28 0.63
CA VAL A 171 12.98 -3.15 1.65
C VAL A 171 12.42 -3.29 3.06
N HIS A 172 13.30 -3.33 4.06
CA HIS A 172 12.95 -3.43 5.48
C HIS A 172 11.98 -4.59 5.79
N THR A 173 12.18 -5.72 5.11
CA THR A 173 11.37 -6.93 5.27
C THR A 173 11.55 -7.54 6.66
N GLN A 174 10.46 -8.06 7.22
CA GLN A 174 10.47 -8.90 8.42
C GLN A 174 9.62 -10.14 8.17
N GLY A 175 10.19 -11.33 8.37
CA GLY A 175 9.51 -12.60 8.20
C GLY A 175 9.21 -12.95 6.74
N GLY A 176 8.17 -13.76 6.53
CA GLY A 176 7.72 -14.20 5.21
C GLY A 176 8.51 -15.37 4.60
N ASN A 177 9.60 -15.83 5.19
CA ASN A 177 10.33 -17.01 4.70
C ASN A 177 9.48 -18.27 4.82
N PRO A 178 9.71 -19.31 4.00
CA PRO A 178 9.03 -20.59 4.18
C PRO A 178 9.35 -21.17 5.57
N PRO A 179 8.47 -22.01 6.15
CA PRO A 179 8.77 -22.70 7.40
C PRO A 179 10.11 -23.45 7.32
N ALA A 180 10.91 -23.35 8.39
CA ALA A 180 12.22 -24.00 8.45
C ALA A 180 12.12 -25.54 8.48
N SER A 181 11.00 -26.07 8.96
CA SER A 181 10.70 -27.49 8.88
C SER A 181 10.43 -27.88 7.43
N GLY A 182 10.84 -29.10 7.05
CA GLY A 182 10.39 -29.73 5.82
C GLY A 182 8.86 -29.81 5.75
N CYS A 183 8.35 -30.15 4.57
CA CYS A 183 6.91 -30.17 4.29
C CYS A 183 6.47 -31.49 3.67
N GLN A 184 5.19 -31.80 3.80
CA GLN A 184 4.55 -32.92 3.14
C GLN A 184 3.86 -32.46 1.86
N GLU A 185 3.88 -33.28 0.82
CA GLU A 185 3.29 -32.95 -0.49
C GLU A 185 1.86 -32.42 -0.35
N GLY A 186 1.56 -31.31 -1.03
CA GLY A 186 0.24 -30.67 -0.99
C GLY A 186 -0.06 -29.85 0.27
N GLN A 187 0.82 -29.85 1.29
CA GLN A 187 0.70 -28.99 2.45
C GLN A 187 0.81 -27.51 2.04
N SER A 188 0.03 -26.64 2.67
CA SER A 188 0.10 -25.19 2.50
C SER A 188 0.50 -24.49 3.79
N SER A 189 1.18 -23.34 3.67
CA SER A 189 1.52 -22.49 4.81
C SER A 189 1.41 -21.03 4.44
N ARG A 190 0.76 -20.23 5.30
CA ARG A 190 0.70 -18.77 5.17
C ARG A 190 1.64 -18.16 6.20
N VAL A 191 2.75 -17.57 5.74
CA VAL A 191 3.75 -16.98 6.62
C VAL A 191 3.65 -15.46 6.57
N GLY A 192 3.39 -14.85 7.72
CA GLY A 192 3.27 -13.40 7.86
C GLY A 192 4.56 -12.67 7.51
N PHE A 193 4.43 -11.52 6.86
CA PHE A 193 5.54 -10.60 6.63
C PHE A 193 5.10 -9.14 6.75
N THR A 194 6.09 -8.29 7.04
CA THR A 194 5.98 -6.85 6.82
C THR A 194 7.10 -6.37 5.92
N ALA A 195 6.90 -5.25 5.22
CA ALA A 195 7.91 -4.63 4.38
C ALA A 195 7.56 -3.19 4.06
N GLU A 196 8.54 -2.39 3.64
CA GLU A 196 8.29 -1.15 2.92
C GLU A 196 8.37 -1.40 1.41
N TYR A 197 7.45 -0.75 0.67
CA TYR A 197 7.47 -0.70 -0.78
C TYR A 197 7.63 0.74 -1.24
N TRP A 198 8.73 1.01 -1.93
CA TRP A 198 9.05 2.31 -2.49
C TRP A 198 8.79 2.27 -4.00
N PHE A 199 7.88 3.12 -4.47
CA PHE A 199 7.46 3.20 -5.86
C PHE A 199 8.24 4.29 -6.57
N PHE A 200 8.70 4.02 -7.79
CA PHE A 200 9.49 4.96 -8.57
C PHE A 200 8.91 5.19 -9.96
N THR A 201 9.16 6.38 -10.51
CA THR A 201 8.88 6.76 -11.90
C THR A 201 10.20 7.06 -12.61
N LYS A 202 10.25 6.83 -13.92
CA LYS A 202 11.27 7.44 -14.77
C LYS A 202 11.16 8.96 -14.73
#